data_AF-A0AAX6MJG2-F1
#
_entry.id   AF-A0AAX6MJG2-F1
#
_cell.length_a   1.000
_cell.length_b   1.000
_cell.length_c   1.000
_cell.angle_alpha   90.00
_cell.angle_beta   90.00
_cell.angle_gamma   90.00
#
_symmetry.space_group_name_H-M   'P 1'
#
loop_
_entity.id
_entity.type
_entity.pdbx_description
1 polymer ?
#
loop_
_entity_poly.entity_id
_entity_poly.type
_entity_poly.pdbx_seq_one_letter_code
_entity_poly.pdbx_strand_id
1 'polypeptide(L)'
;MVEPEQLETPPVSPDNAQNNDTQNIVIPNEGIRRSSRATKAPAKYDEEYVIPTYKEPIQPAIPSSRPKRKAARIAEENIVPEEPGPLLEAALSRMSQDERKEYGGWVELESEPTTANACATVALMNIIMNAQDANLGVELQKFKNSTKELPPPHRGYSLDKNDFIRSVHNSVARRIDLLSEDLCLDNKYEESIQVKKRRTQKRSNRAPRQKRAETNYHYIAYVPVNGQVWELDGFQTKPLCLGPISGSWIDTASTAIQERMMRNSEFSSYSLLAICQSPLDTLSKELATSLACSHALHELYKGNTKWTVPDPFAAFPASHLAQRNLTHEYISSSVEPPASYTSRTSHPDFNADDALKLAQELRTEQDSLDAQYVAELATVDEAVDIIRGRQRDYTPAIHHWVRALAEKGVLRGLIQEMGS
;
A
#
# COMPACT_ATOMS: atom_id res chain seq x y z
N MET A 1 44.15 -36.88 -29.05
CA MET A 1 43.13 -37.50 -29.93
C MET A 1 42.16 -38.24 -29.03
N VAL A 2 41.13 -37.53 -28.57
CA VAL A 2 39.93 -38.06 -27.91
C VAL A 2 38.84 -37.11 -28.37
N GLU A 3 37.86 -37.63 -29.11
CA GLU A 3 36.72 -36.88 -29.65
C GLU A 3 35.80 -36.39 -28.51
N PRO A 4 35.14 -35.23 -28.66
CA PRO A 4 34.07 -34.82 -27.77
C PRO A 4 32.74 -35.42 -28.22
N GLU A 5 32.11 -36.15 -27.30
CA GLU A 5 30.80 -36.78 -27.40
C GLU A 5 29.69 -35.70 -27.50
N GLN A 6 28.85 -35.83 -28.51
CA GLN A 6 27.77 -34.89 -28.84
C GLN A 6 26.58 -35.08 -27.89
N LEU A 7 26.13 -34.01 -27.23
CA LEU A 7 24.89 -33.99 -26.47
C LEU A 7 23.73 -33.73 -27.44
N GLU A 8 22.94 -34.77 -27.75
CA GLU A 8 21.73 -34.68 -28.57
C GLU A 8 20.63 -33.86 -27.86
N THR A 9 20.13 -32.84 -28.55
CA THR A 9 18.88 -32.13 -28.21
C THR A 9 17.67 -32.92 -28.72
N PRO A 10 16.57 -33.04 -27.97
CA PRO A 10 15.36 -33.70 -28.47
C PRO A 10 14.60 -32.81 -29.47
N PRO A 11 13.86 -33.40 -30.43
CA PRO A 11 13.35 -32.70 -31.59
C PRO A 11 12.10 -31.86 -31.30
N VAL A 12 12.09 -30.66 -31.87
CA VAL A 12 10.90 -29.83 -32.07
C VAL A 12 10.12 -30.40 -33.25
N SER A 13 8.83 -30.67 -33.08
CA SER A 13 7.89 -30.87 -34.19
C SER A 13 6.98 -29.65 -34.38
N PRO A 14 6.66 -29.27 -35.63
CA PRO A 14 6.02 -28.00 -35.96
C PRO A 14 4.50 -28.11 -36.13
N ASP A 15 3.88 -26.93 -36.21
CA ASP A 15 2.55 -26.61 -36.73
C ASP A 15 1.30 -27.03 -35.94
N ASN A 16 0.69 -26.03 -35.27
CA ASN A 16 -0.58 -25.52 -35.76
C ASN A 16 -0.84 -24.08 -35.28
N ALA A 17 -0.71 -23.14 -36.22
CA ALA A 17 -1.26 -21.80 -36.10
C ALA A 17 -2.80 -21.83 -36.26
N GLN A 18 -3.44 -20.79 -35.71
CA GLN A 18 -4.86 -20.43 -35.84
C GLN A 18 -5.84 -21.17 -34.91
N ASN A 19 -6.10 -20.55 -33.75
CA ASN A 19 -7.46 -20.23 -33.32
C ASN A 19 -7.44 -19.16 -32.22
N ASN A 20 -7.77 -17.93 -32.61
CA ASN A 20 -8.29 -16.91 -31.71
C ASN A 20 -9.73 -17.30 -31.38
N ASP A 21 -10.00 -17.71 -30.15
CA ASP A 21 -11.35 -17.64 -29.59
C ASP A 21 -11.27 -17.48 -28.06
N THR A 22 -11.87 -16.39 -27.59
CA THR A 22 -12.14 -16.04 -26.21
C THR A 22 -13.01 -17.11 -25.54
N GLN A 23 -12.38 -18.06 -24.85
CA GLN A 23 -13.12 -19.02 -24.02
C GLN A 23 -13.36 -18.47 -22.61
N ASN A 24 -14.61 -18.05 -22.42
CA ASN A 24 -15.30 -17.95 -21.13
C ASN A 24 -14.98 -19.17 -20.24
N ILE A 25 -14.40 -18.92 -19.07
CA ILE A 25 -14.29 -19.94 -18.02
C ILE A 25 -15.68 -20.12 -17.39
N VAL A 26 -16.38 -21.17 -17.80
CA VAL A 26 -17.59 -21.66 -17.12
C VAL A 26 -17.16 -22.64 -16.03
N ILE A 27 -17.35 -22.26 -14.76
CA ILE A 27 -17.13 -23.14 -13.61
C ILE A 27 -18.45 -23.91 -13.34
N PRO A 28 -18.43 -25.24 -13.19
CA PRO A 28 -19.62 -26.04 -12.94
C PRO A 28 -20.20 -25.76 -11.55
N ASN A 29 -21.52 -25.52 -11.54
CA ASN A 29 -22.32 -25.18 -10.38
C ASN A 29 -22.81 -26.48 -9.71
N GLU A 30 -22.06 -27.00 -8.74
CA GLU A 30 -22.58 -27.99 -7.79
C GLU A 30 -23.03 -27.30 -6.50
N GLY A 31 -24.30 -27.52 -6.17
CA GLY A 31 -25.09 -26.63 -5.35
C GLY A 31 -24.79 -26.67 -3.86
N ILE A 32 -24.61 -25.48 -3.29
CA ILE A 32 -24.84 -25.23 -1.86
C ILE A 32 -25.98 -24.23 -1.76
N ARG A 33 -27.11 -24.69 -1.20
CA ARG A 33 -28.33 -23.92 -0.98
C ARG A 33 -28.04 -22.63 -0.20
N ARG A 34 -28.07 -21.49 -0.88
CA ARG A 34 -28.15 -20.16 -0.24
C ARG A 34 -29.62 -19.81 -0.05
N SER A 35 -30.03 -19.61 1.20
CA SER A 35 -31.36 -19.08 1.51
C SER A 35 -31.44 -17.63 1.05
N SER A 36 -32.24 -17.38 0.03
CA SER A 36 -32.68 -16.06 -0.37
C SER A 36 -33.61 -15.49 0.70
N ARG A 37 -33.27 -14.33 1.29
CA ARG A 37 -34.30 -13.45 1.84
C ARG A 37 -34.00 -12.00 1.53
N ALA A 38 -34.83 -11.47 0.62
CA ALA A 38 -35.06 -10.06 0.43
C ALA A 38 -35.43 -9.38 1.76
N THR A 39 -34.69 -8.37 2.15
CA THR A 39 -35.09 -7.46 3.23
C THR A 39 -36.04 -6.42 2.65
N LYS A 40 -37.32 -6.51 3.02
CA LYS A 40 -38.30 -5.43 2.86
C LYS A 40 -37.72 -4.15 3.50
N ALA A 41 -37.80 -3.03 2.78
CA ALA A 41 -37.55 -1.70 3.34
C ALA A 41 -38.55 -1.41 4.48
N PRO A 42 -38.12 -0.79 5.60
CA PRO A 42 -39.07 -0.29 6.61
C PRO A 42 -39.85 0.90 6.03
N ALA A 43 -41.16 0.81 6.10
CA ALA A 43 -42.06 1.92 5.82
C ALA A 43 -42.24 2.77 7.09
N LYS A 44 -42.29 4.09 6.88
CA LYS A 44 -42.71 5.19 7.79
C LYS A 44 -41.69 5.64 8.85
N TYR A 45 -41.14 6.81 8.61
CA TYR A 45 -40.70 7.76 9.63
C TYR A 45 -41.91 8.63 9.98
N ASP A 46 -42.41 8.52 11.21
CA ASP A 46 -43.27 9.51 11.85
C ASP A 46 -42.57 9.98 13.14
N GLU A 47 -42.91 11.20 13.54
CA GLU A 47 -42.10 12.22 14.23
C GLU A 47 -41.91 12.03 15.75
N GLU A 48 -41.03 12.88 16.31
CA GLU A 48 -40.70 13.15 17.73
C GLU A 48 -39.74 12.20 18.49
N TYR A 49 -38.44 12.50 18.40
CA TYR A 49 -37.44 12.03 19.37
C TYR A 49 -37.14 13.15 20.38
N VAL A 50 -37.72 13.05 21.57
CA VAL A 50 -37.44 13.96 22.71
C VAL A 50 -36.08 13.62 23.33
N ILE A 51 -35.21 14.62 23.44
CA ILE A 51 -33.89 14.52 24.07
C ILE A 51 -34.04 14.38 25.59
N PRO A 52 -33.46 13.36 26.26
CA PRO A 52 -33.43 13.32 27.71
C PRO A 52 -32.48 14.39 28.27
N THR A 53 -32.95 15.21 29.19
CA THR A 53 -32.16 16.22 29.90
C THR A 53 -31.13 15.57 30.85
N TYR A 54 -29.86 15.95 30.67
CA TYR A 54 -28.77 15.60 31.58
C TYR A 54 -28.98 16.27 32.95
N LYS A 55 -28.82 15.50 34.04
CA LYS A 55 -28.65 16.04 35.40
C LYS A 55 -27.16 16.29 35.67
N GLU A 56 -26.82 17.50 36.09
CA GLU A 56 -25.46 17.86 36.53
C GLU A 56 -25.02 17.10 37.79
N PRO A 57 -23.72 16.79 37.95
CA PRO A 57 -23.18 16.23 39.19
C PRO A 57 -23.06 17.29 40.30
N ILE A 58 -23.40 16.88 41.52
CA ILE A 58 -23.33 17.66 42.76
C ILE A 58 -21.86 17.88 43.16
N GLN A 59 -21.47 19.14 43.40
CA GLN A 59 -20.15 19.50 43.95
C GLN A 59 -20.10 19.26 45.47
N PRO A 60 -19.00 18.71 46.03
CA PRO A 60 -18.81 18.67 47.48
C PRO A 60 -18.29 20.01 48.03
N ALA A 61 -18.76 20.35 49.23
CA ALA A 61 -18.54 21.62 49.92
C ALA A 61 -17.09 21.84 50.42
N ILE A 62 -16.68 23.11 50.44
CA ILE A 62 -15.39 23.64 50.91
C ILE A 62 -15.40 23.86 52.44
N PRO A 63 -14.38 23.43 53.21
CA PRO A 63 -14.12 23.95 54.55
C PRO A 63 -13.10 25.10 54.54
N SER A 64 -13.25 26.00 55.53
CA SER A 64 -12.68 27.34 55.58
C SER A 64 -11.21 27.44 56.09
N SER A 65 -10.53 28.48 55.58
CA SER A 65 -9.51 29.36 56.20
C SER A 65 -8.16 28.81 56.72
N ARG A 66 -7.05 29.36 56.15
CA ARG A 66 -5.88 29.91 56.90
C ARG A 66 -4.96 30.80 56.00
N PRO A 67 -4.65 32.06 56.36
CA PRO A 67 -4.06 33.06 55.47
C PRO A 67 -2.52 33.20 55.54
N LYS A 68 -1.75 32.10 55.47
CA LYS A 68 -0.27 32.18 55.43
C LYS A 68 0.42 31.34 54.33
N ARG A 69 -0.34 30.66 53.47
CA ARG A 69 0.21 29.96 52.28
C ARG A 69 0.16 30.78 50.98
N LYS A 70 -0.38 32.00 51.01
CA LYS A 70 -0.59 32.83 49.81
C LYS A 70 0.70 33.47 49.28
N ALA A 71 1.74 33.65 50.11
CA ALA A 71 2.99 34.27 49.69
C ALA A 71 3.98 33.28 49.03
N ALA A 72 3.96 32.00 49.39
CA ALA A 72 4.82 30.98 48.77
C ALA A 72 4.33 30.56 47.37
N ARG A 73 3.01 30.62 47.13
CA ARG A 73 2.40 30.27 45.83
C ARG A 73 2.64 31.33 44.74
N ILE A 74 2.76 32.60 45.13
CA ILE A 74 3.03 33.71 44.19
C ILE A 74 4.49 33.68 43.70
N ALA A 75 5.40 33.06 44.46
CA ALA A 75 6.80 32.90 44.06
C ALA A 75 7.04 31.70 43.12
N GLU A 76 6.20 30.66 43.21
CA GLU A 76 6.17 29.55 42.23
C GLU A 76 5.46 29.95 40.92
N GLU A 77 4.54 30.92 40.96
CA GLU A 77 3.82 31.44 39.78
C GLU A 77 4.69 32.32 38.83
N ASN A 78 5.99 32.55 39.14
CA ASN A 78 6.87 33.47 38.39
C ASN A 78 8.13 32.83 37.77
N ILE A 79 8.21 31.50 37.68
CA ILE A 79 9.23 30.83 36.88
C ILE A 79 8.50 29.99 35.86
N VAL A 80 8.43 30.49 34.63
CA VAL A 80 8.05 29.71 33.45
C VAL A 80 9.33 29.07 32.92
N PRO A 81 9.55 27.75 33.06
CA PRO A 81 10.40 27.05 32.12
C PRO A 81 9.64 27.03 30.80
N GLU A 82 10.24 27.53 29.72
CA GLU A 82 9.75 27.26 28.37
C GLU A 82 9.89 25.76 28.09
N GLU A 83 8.90 25.00 28.57
CA GLU A 83 8.67 23.63 28.16
C GLU A 83 8.02 23.66 26.76
N PRO A 84 8.60 23.03 25.74
CA PRO A 84 7.96 22.89 24.41
C PRO A 84 6.69 22.00 24.43
N GLY A 85 6.35 21.42 25.60
CA GLY A 85 5.23 20.51 25.80
C GLY A 85 3.84 21.04 25.43
N PRO A 86 3.42 22.28 25.73
CA PRO A 86 2.04 22.73 25.48
C PRO A 86 1.73 22.93 23.99
N LEU A 87 2.72 23.36 23.20
CA LEU A 87 2.59 23.52 21.75
C LEU A 87 2.54 22.17 21.04
N LEU A 88 3.37 21.22 21.49
CA LEU A 88 3.36 19.85 20.98
C LEU A 88 2.10 19.09 21.41
N GLU A 89 1.63 19.26 22.65
CA GLU A 89 0.40 18.65 23.14
C GLU A 89 -0.84 19.27 22.50
N ALA A 90 -0.83 20.57 22.18
CA ALA A 90 -1.86 21.23 21.38
C ALA A 90 -1.83 20.78 19.90
N ALA A 91 -0.65 20.64 19.29
CA ALA A 91 -0.49 20.09 17.94
C ALA A 91 -0.92 18.62 17.87
N LEU A 92 -0.67 17.84 18.94
CA LEU A 92 -1.08 16.44 19.06
C LEU A 92 -2.49 16.29 19.66
N SER A 93 -3.20 17.39 19.93
CA SER A 93 -4.52 17.35 20.56
C SER A 93 -5.62 16.92 19.58
N ARG A 94 -6.69 16.33 20.12
CA ARG A 94 -7.83 15.89 19.31
C ARG A 94 -8.54 17.10 18.71
N MET A 95 -8.64 17.12 17.38
CA MET A 95 -9.36 18.16 16.66
C MET A 95 -10.81 18.35 17.12
N SER A 96 -11.24 19.60 17.14
CA SER A 96 -12.60 20.12 17.20
C SER A 96 -13.46 19.68 16.00
N GLN A 97 -14.74 20.08 15.96
CA GLN A 97 -15.63 19.80 14.83
C GLN A 97 -15.34 20.69 13.61
N ASP A 98 -14.65 21.82 13.82
CA ASP A 98 -14.35 22.80 12.78
C ASP A 98 -13.06 22.45 12.01
N GLU A 99 -12.04 21.92 12.66
CA GLU A 99 -10.83 21.41 11.96
C GLU A 99 -11.15 20.19 11.06
N ARG A 100 -12.27 19.49 11.32
CA ARG A 100 -12.75 18.41 10.42
C ARG A 100 -13.24 18.95 9.07
N LYS A 101 -13.61 20.24 9.01
CA LYS A 101 -13.90 20.95 7.76
C LYS A 101 -12.62 21.43 7.07
N GLU A 102 -11.52 21.53 7.81
CA GLU A 102 -10.20 21.96 7.32
C GLU A 102 -9.46 20.82 6.60
N TYR A 103 -9.65 19.58 7.05
CA TYR A 103 -9.17 18.40 6.31
C TYR A 103 -9.97 18.18 5.01
N GLY A 104 -9.40 18.65 3.89
CA GLY A 104 -9.99 18.48 2.55
C GLY A 104 -9.59 17.17 1.84
N GLY A 105 -8.87 16.27 2.51
CA GLY A 105 -8.34 15.04 1.94
C GLY A 105 -9.31 13.85 1.97
N TRP A 106 -8.90 12.76 1.33
CA TRP A 106 -9.58 11.47 1.44
C TRP A 106 -9.06 10.74 2.69
N VAL A 107 -9.95 10.40 3.61
CA VAL A 107 -9.58 9.60 4.79
C VAL A 107 -10.65 8.57 5.07
N GLU A 108 -10.19 7.38 5.39
CA GLU A 108 -10.92 6.35 6.07
C GLU A 108 -10.45 6.19 7.51
N LEU A 109 -11.42 6.13 8.41
CA LEU A 109 -11.24 5.95 9.85
C LEU A 109 -12.19 4.83 10.24
N GLU A 110 -11.64 3.69 10.62
CA GLU A 110 -12.44 2.49 10.90
C GLU A 110 -13.43 2.81 12.02
N SER A 111 -14.70 2.56 11.74
CA SER A 111 -15.80 2.78 12.69
C SER A 111 -16.11 1.53 13.52
N GLU A 112 -15.63 0.35 13.12
CA GLU A 112 -15.87 -0.93 13.81
C GLU A 112 -14.63 -1.83 13.82
N PRO A 113 -14.26 -2.42 14.98
CA PRO A 113 -13.08 -3.30 15.11
C PRO A 113 -13.23 -4.70 14.47
N THR A 114 -14.27 -4.92 13.66
CA THR A 114 -14.55 -6.20 12.99
C THR A 114 -13.69 -6.43 11.74
N THR A 115 -13.05 -5.38 11.22
CA THR A 115 -12.14 -5.40 10.06
C THR A 115 -10.66 -5.41 10.45
N ALA A 116 -10.31 -5.99 11.61
CA ALA A 116 -8.94 -5.96 12.16
C ALA A 116 -7.81 -6.35 11.17
N ASN A 117 -8.14 -7.10 10.11
CA ASN A 117 -7.18 -7.56 9.10
C ASN A 117 -7.11 -6.66 7.85
N ALA A 118 -7.95 -5.63 7.71
CA ALA A 118 -7.94 -4.71 6.57
C ALA A 118 -7.01 -3.49 6.79
N CYS A 119 -6.45 -3.32 7.98
CA CYS A 119 -5.67 -2.14 8.39
C CYS A 119 -4.54 -1.78 7.41
N ALA A 120 -3.83 -2.77 6.84
CA ALA A 120 -2.81 -2.52 5.81
C ALA A 120 -3.40 -1.89 4.53
N THR A 121 -4.55 -2.40 4.07
CA THR A 121 -5.26 -1.85 2.91
C THR A 121 -5.81 -0.46 3.22
N VAL A 122 -6.40 -0.25 4.40
CA VAL A 122 -6.90 1.06 4.82
C VAL A 122 -5.78 2.10 4.84
N ALA A 123 -4.62 1.78 5.43
CA ALA A 123 -3.46 2.67 5.45
C ALA A 123 -2.94 2.98 4.04
N LEU A 124 -2.83 1.97 3.17
CA LEU A 124 -2.43 2.16 1.78
C LEU A 124 -3.41 3.07 1.03
N MET A 125 -4.72 2.85 1.19
CA MET A 125 -5.77 3.66 0.59
C MET A 125 -5.72 5.11 1.08
N ASN A 126 -5.51 5.32 2.38
CA ASN A 126 -5.32 6.64 2.99
C ASN A 126 -4.13 7.39 2.37
N ILE A 127 -3.07 6.71 1.93
CA ILE A 127 -1.94 7.35 1.26
C ILE A 127 -2.27 7.64 -0.21
N ILE A 128 -2.62 6.63 -1.00
CA ILE A 128 -2.78 6.78 -2.46
C ILE A 128 -3.95 7.69 -2.84
N MET A 129 -5.01 7.75 -2.03
CA MET A 129 -6.16 8.61 -2.33
C MET A 129 -5.87 10.10 -2.06
N ASN A 130 -4.85 10.42 -1.26
CA ASN A 130 -4.38 11.78 -1.03
C ASN A 130 -3.22 12.20 -1.94
N ALA A 131 -2.63 11.28 -2.71
CA ALA A 131 -1.60 11.63 -3.68
C ALA A 131 -2.17 12.51 -4.81
N GLN A 132 -1.47 13.61 -5.12
CA GLN A 132 -1.96 14.64 -6.06
C GLN A 132 -1.82 14.24 -7.54
N ASP A 133 -0.87 13.36 -7.87
CA ASP A 133 -0.55 12.98 -9.27
C ASP A 133 -0.50 11.47 -9.50
N ALA A 134 -1.13 10.67 -8.63
CA ALA A 134 -1.13 9.22 -8.76
C ALA A 134 -2.11 8.74 -9.84
N ASN A 135 -1.64 7.96 -10.81
CA ASN A 135 -2.50 7.21 -11.71
C ASN A 135 -3.06 5.97 -10.99
N LEU A 136 -4.29 6.07 -10.50
CA LEU A 136 -4.95 5.02 -9.72
C LEU A 136 -5.52 3.87 -10.60
N GLY A 137 -5.54 4.03 -11.91
CA GLY A 137 -6.23 3.10 -12.81
C GLY A 137 -7.76 3.13 -12.66
N VAL A 138 -8.45 2.36 -13.49
CA VAL A 138 -9.92 2.48 -13.67
C VAL A 138 -10.70 2.15 -12.39
N GLU A 139 -10.39 1.03 -11.73
CA GLU A 139 -11.16 0.55 -10.58
C GLU A 139 -11.01 1.44 -9.34
N LEU A 140 -9.77 1.83 -9.00
CA LEU A 140 -9.53 2.71 -7.84
C LEU A 140 -9.96 4.14 -8.12
N GLN A 141 -9.84 4.64 -9.36
CA GLN A 141 -10.36 5.96 -9.71
C GLN A 141 -11.89 6.01 -9.61
N LYS A 142 -12.57 4.97 -10.11
CA LYS A 142 -14.03 4.81 -9.95
C LYS A 142 -14.41 4.79 -8.47
N PHE A 143 -13.68 4.04 -7.65
CA PHE A 143 -13.89 4.00 -6.21
C PHE A 143 -13.70 5.37 -5.55
N LYS A 144 -12.59 6.07 -5.85
CA LYS A 144 -12.30 7.44 -5.35
C LYS A 144 -13.43 8.40 -5.68
N ASN A 145 -13.86 8.42 -6.95
CA ASN A 145 -14.93 9.30 -7.42
C ASN A 145 -16.26 9.02 -6.71
N SER A 146 -16.59 7.74 -6.46
CA SER A 146 -17.83 7.35 -5.77
C SER A 146 -17.82 7.61 -4.27
N THR A 147 -16.65 7.72 -3.65
CA THR A 147 -16.50 7.81 -2.19
C THR A 147 -16.03 9.18 -1.69
N LYS A 148 -15.59 10.07 -2.59
CA LYS A 148 -15.05 11.38 -2.25
C LYS A 148 -15.99 12.21 -1.37
N GLU A 149 -17.27 12.24 -1.67
CA GLU A 149 -18.26 13.04 -0.93
C GLU A 149 -18.85 12.32 0.30
N LEU A 150 -18.47 11.06 0.53
CA LEU A 150 -18.99 10.29 1.65
C LEU A 150 -18.25 10.62 2.95
N PRO A 151 -18.92 10.59 4.11
CA PRO A 151 -18.24 10.66 5.39
C PRO A 151 -17.39 9.40 5.65
N PRO A 152 -16.32 9.46 6.47
CA PRO A 152 -15.39 8.34 6.66
C PRO A 152 -16.09 6.99 6.97
N PRO A 153 -17.02 6.87 7.94
CA PRO A 153 -17.67 5.57 8.19
C PRO A 153 -18.35 4.92 6.97
N HIS A 154 -18.85 5.72 6.03
CA HIS A 154 -19.46 5.22 4.80
C HIS A 154 -18.44 4.87 3.71
N ARG A 155 -17.27 5.52 3.72
CA ARG A 155 -16.15 5.16 2.84
C ARG A 155 -15.60 3.79 3.24
N GLY A 156 -15.46 3.49 4.53
CA GLY A 156 -15.03 2.19 5.04
C GLY A 156 -16.02 1.09 4.67
N TYR A 157 -17.31 1.35 4.86
CA TYR A 157 -18.34 0.42 4.40
C TYR A 157 -18.29 0.15 2.89
N SER A 158 -17.97 1.17 2.09
CA SER A 158 -17.81 1.03 0.64
C SER A 158 -16.55 0.24 0.29
N LEU A 159 -15.47 0.41 1.07
CA LEU A 159 -14.21 -0.31 0.96
C LEU A 159 -14.41 -1.81 1.23
N ASP A 160 -15.09 -2.15 2.33
CA ASP A 160 -15.38 -3.53 2.72
C ASP A 160 -16.25 -4.28 1.70
N LYS A 161 -17.17 -3.55 1.07
CA LYS A 161 -18.06 -4.09 0.03
C LYS A 161 -17.41 -4.17 -1.35
N ASN A 162 -16.23 -3.61 -1.54
CA ASN A 162 -15.58 -3.62 -2.84
C ASN A 162 -14.93 -4.99 -3.09
N ASP A 163 -15.59 -5.80 -3.93
CA ASP A 163 -15.11 -7.15 -4.27
C ASP A 163 -13.73 -7.14 -4.94
N PHE A 164 -13.42 -6.12 -5.75
CA PHE A 164 -12.11 -6.00 -6.39
C PHE A 164 -11.00 -5.79 -5.34
N ILE A 165 -11.16 -4.79 -4.46
CA ILE A 165 -10.18 -4.48 -3.41
C ILE A 165 -10.02 -5.68 -2.45
N ARG A 166 -11.14 -6.29 -2.04
CA ARG A 166 -11.13 -7.48 -1.17
C ARG A 166 -10.46 -8.68 -1.83
N SER A 167 -10.70 -8.88 -3.13
CA SER A 167 -10.02 -9.94 -3.89
C SER A 167 -8.51 -9.71 -3.94
N VAL A 168 -8.06 -8.48 -4.19
CA VAL A 168 -6.62 -8.16 -4.22
C VAL A 168 -5.99 -8.32 -2.83
N HIS A 169 -6.63 -7.81 -1.77
CA HIS A 169 -6.18 -7.99 -0.39
C HIS A 169 -5.98 -9.48 -0.04
N ASN A 170 -6.95 -10.32 -0.36
CA ASN A 170 -6.87 -11.75 -0.09
C ASN A 170 -5.88 -12.47 -1.01
N SER A 171 -5.66 -11.97 -2.23
CA SER A 171 -4.74 -12.59 -3.20
C SER A 171 -3.29 -12.57 -2.75
N VAL A 172 -2.92 -11.71 -1.80
CA VAL A 172 -1.55 -11.64 -1.23
C VAL A 172 -1.43 -12.29 0.15
N ALA A 173 -2.54 -12.76 0.73
CA ALA A 173 -2.56 -13.43 2.02
C ALA A 173 -2.06 -14.88 1.93
N ARG A 174 -1.47 -15.40 3.02
CA ARG A 174 -1.09 -16.82 3.08
C ARG A 174 -2.35 -17.67 3.27
N ARG A 175 -2.36 -18.86 2.66
CA ARG A 175 -3.48 -19.81 2.80
C ARG A 175 -3.77 -20.15 4.27
N ILE A 176 -2.74 -20.28 5.10
CA ILE A 176 -2.89 -20.58 6.53
C ILE A 176 -3.56 -19.43 7.30
N ASP A 177 -3.32 -18.18 6.91
CA ASP A 177 -3.93 -17.01 7.55
C ASP A 177 -5.41 -16.96 7.20
N LEU A 178 -5.75 -17.16 5.93
CA LEU A 178 -7.15 -17.25 5.46
C LEU A 178 -7.92 -18.35 6.20
N LEU A 179 -7.37 -19.56 6.30
CA LEU A 179 -7.98 -20.68 7.03
C LEU A 179 -8.12 -20.40 8.54
N SER A 180 -7.15 -19.69 9.12
CA SER A 180 -7.21 -19.34 10.54
C SER A 180 -8.33 -18.33 10.82
N GLU A 181 -8.54 -17.39 9.89
CA GLU A 181 -9.66 -16.44 9.96
C GLU A 181 -11.01 -17.11 9.73
N ASP A 182 -11.13 -17.99 8.74
CA ASP A 182 -12.34 -18.79 8.52
C ASP A 182 -12.70 -19.58 9.79
N LEU A 183 -11.71 -20.25 10.41
CA LEU A 183 -11.91 -20.96 11.67
C LEU A 183 -12.32 -20.03 12.81
N CYS A 184 -11.76 -18.82 12.89
CA CYS A 184 -12.14 -17.82 13.88
C CYS A 184 -13.60 -17.37 13.70
N LEU A 185 -14.01 -17.12 12.47
CA LEU A 185 -15.38 -16.76 12.11
C LEU A 185 -16.37 -17.88 12.42
N ASP A 186 -16.04 -19.12 12.07
CA ASP A 186 -16.86 -20.30 12.39
C ASP A 186 -17.03 -20.47 13.90
N ASN A 187 -15.96 -20.33 14.67
CA ASN A 187 -16.03 -20.37 16.14
C ASN A 187 -16.95 -19.27 16.69
N LYS A 188 -16.82 -18.02 16.21
CA LYS A 188 -17.69 -16.90 16.60
C LYS A 188 -19.15 -17.18 16.23
N TYR A 189 -19.39 -17.77 15.05
CA TYR A 189 -20.73 -18.13 14.58
C TYR A 189 -21.37 -19.21 15.46
N GLU A 190 -20.64 -20.29 15.73
CA GLU A 190 -21.07 -21.37 16.63
C GLU A 190 -21.40 -20.84 18.02
N GLU A 191 -20.53 -19.98 18.58
CA GLU A 191 -20.78 -19.32 19.86
C GLU A 191 -22.06 -18.48 19.82
N SER A 192 -22.31 -17.72 18.75
CA SER A 192 -23.53 -16.92 18.60
C SER A 192 -24.79 -17.77 18.56
N ILE A 193 -24.75 -18.96 17.92
CA ILE A 193 -25.84 -19.93 17.91
C ILE A 193 -26.03 -20.52 19.31
N GLN A 194 -24.95 -20.91 19.98
CA GLN A 194 -25.01 -21.48 21.32
C GLN A 194 -25.54 -20.46 22.33
N VAL A 195 -25.18 -19.18 22.23
CA VAL A 195 -25.73 -18.08 23.04
C VAL A 195 -27.22 -17.90 22.78
N LYS A 196 -27.67 -17.95 21.52
CA LYS A 196 -29.10 -17.93 21.17
C LYS A 196 -29.87 -19.14 21.73
N LYS A 197 -29.26 -20.33 21.74
CA LYS A 197 -29.82 -21.55 22.35
C LYS A 197 -29.77 -21.55 23.88
N ARG A 198 -28.84 -20.83 24.51
CA ARG A 198 -28.68 -20.72 25.97
C ARG A 198 -29.52 -19.63 26.62
N ARG A 199 -30.15 -18.73 25.86
CA ARG A 199 -31.14 -17.77 26.42
C ARG A 199 -32.39 -18.45 27.00
N THR A 200 -32.57 -19.77 26.82
CA THR A 200 -33.64 -20.57 27.43
C THR A 200 -33.21 -21.45 28.62
N GLN A 201 -31.92 -21.54 28.98
CA GLN A 201 -31.48 -22.30 30.16
C GLN A 201 -30.32 -21.64 30.93
N LYS A 202 -30.47 -21.67 32.26
CA LYS A 202 -29.72 -20.92 33.29
C LYS A 202 -28.19 -21.01 33.13
N ARG A 203 -27.53 -19.86 33.37
CA ARG A 203 -26.07 -19.62 33.26
C ARG A 203 -25.25 -20.61 34.08
N SER A 204 -24.33 -21.34 33.44
CA SER A 204 -23.20 -22.01 34.11
C SER A 204 -21.92 -21.21 33.87
N ASN A 205 -21.19 -20.91 34.94
CA ASN A 205 -19.88 -20.26 34.91
C ASN A 205 -18.87 -21.13 34.15
N ARG A 206 -18.29 -20.61 33.06
CA ARG A 206 -17.14 -21.22 32.38
C ARG A 206 -15.98 -20.23 32.41
N ALA A 207 -14.80 -20.74 32.76
CA ALA A 207 -13.56 -19.98 32.85
C ALA A 207 -13.22 -19.31 31.50
N PRO A 208 -12.55 -18.13 31.52
CA PRO A 208 -12.16 -17.43 30.30
C PRO A 208 -11.15 -18.29 29.53
N ARG A 209 -11.48 -18.61 28.28
CA ARG A 209 -10.52 -19.21 27.34
C ARG A 209 -9.49 -18.14 26.97
N GLN A 210 -8.21 -18.51 26.99
CA GLN A 210 -7.11 -17.66 26.57
C GLN A 210 -7.38 -17.10 25.17
N LYS A 211 -7.52 -15.78 25.08
CA LYS A 211 -7.34 -15.06 23.81
C LYS A 211 -5.95 -15.41 23.32
N ARG A 212 -5.86 -16.05 22.16
CA ARG A 212 -4.60 -16.12 21.41
C ARG A 212 -4.15 -14.68 21.25
N ALA A 213 -2.92 -14.35 21.66
CA ALA A 213 -2.40 -13.00 21.53
C ALA A 213 -2.41 -12.63 20.05
N GLU A 214 -3.33 -11.73 19.66
CA GLU A 214 -3.38 -11.11 18.35
C GLU A 214 -2.16 -10.18 18.26
N THR A 215 -1.05 -10.70 17.74
CA THR A 215 0.11 -9.91 17.35
C THR A 215 -0.19 -9.22 16.02
N ASN A 216 -1.26 -8.42 15.98
CA ASN A 216 -1.63 -7.68 14.77
C ASN A 216 -0.86 -6.37 14.79
N TYR A 217 0.09 -6.24 13.86
CA TYR A 217 0.69 -4.95 13.57
C TYR A 217 -0.41 -3.98 13.15
N HIS A 218 -0.39 -2.79 13.75
CA HIS A 218 -1.30 -1.71 13.38
C HIS A 218 -0.61 -0.78 12.38
N TYR A 219 -1.32 -0.43 11.31
CA TYR A 219 -0.80 0.44 10.25
C TYR A 219 -1.34 1.85 10.39
N ILE A 220 -0.46 2.82 10.22
CA ILE A 220 -0.76 4.24 10.34
C ILE A 220 -0.14 4.94 9.15
N ALA A 221 -0.92 5.80 8.51
CA ALA A 221 -0.50 6.52 7.32
C ALA A 221 -0.14 7.97 7.67
N TYR A 222 0.95 8.46 7.08
CA TYR A 222 1.36 9.86 7.16
C TYR A 222 1.28 10.47 5.76
N VAL A 223 0.55 11.58 5.61
CA VAL A 223 0.32 12.20 4.29
C VAL A 223 0.42 13.73 4.31
N PRO A 224 1.00 14.35 3.28
CA PRO A 224 0.91 15.79 3.08
C PRO A 224 -0.40 16.15 2.36
N VAL A 225 -1.24 16.98 2.98
CA VAL A 225 -2.52 17.46 2.40
C VAL A 225 -2.70 18.94 2.73
N ASN A 226 -3.00 19.75 1.71
CA ASN A 226 -3.28 21.19 1.82
C ASN A 226 -2.20 21.99 2.58
N GLY A 227 -0.92 21.68 2.35
CA GLY A 227 0.20 22.40 3.01
C GLY A 227 0.44 22.00 4.47
N GLN A 228 -0.28 21.00 4.98
CA GLN A 228 -0.15 20.44 6.32
C GLN A 228 0.19 18.95 6.25
N VAL A 229 0.81 18.43 7.32
CA VAL A 229 1.13 17.00 7.47
C VAL A 229 0.12 16.35 8.41
N TRP A 230 -0.41 15.21 8.00
CA TRP A 230 -1.49 14.52 8.69
C TRP A 230 -1.12 13.09 9.03
N GLU A 231 -1.47 12.67 10.24
CA GLU A 231 -1.48 11.27 10.67
C GLU A 231 -2.91 10.72 10.53
N LEU A 232 -3.05 9.64 9.77
CA LEU A 232 -4.29 8.94 9.49
C LEU A 232 -4.22 7.55 10.13
N ASP A 233 -4.83 7.42 11.29
CA ASP A 233 -4.92 6.20 12.07
C ASP A 233 -6.33 5.62 11.98
N GLY A 234 -6.45 4.39 11.46
CA GLY A 234 -7.73 3.70 11.30
C GLY A 234 -8.49 3.49 12.62
N PHE A 235 -7.82 3.40 13.77
CA PHE A 235 -8.48 3.25 15.07
C PHE A 235 -8.87 4.59 15.71
N GLN A 236 -8.46 5.71 15.12
CA GLN A 236 -8.84 7.02 15.63
C GLN A 236 -10.12 7.51 14.95
N THR A 237 -10.92 8.24 15.71
CA THR A 237 -12.18 8.80 15.18
C THR A 237 -11.95 10.01 14.27
N LYS A 238 -10.75 10.59 14.22
CA LYS A 238 -10.41 11.77 13.42
C LYS A 238 -8.95 11.70 12.93
N PRO A 239 -8.62 12.34 11.79
CA PRO A 239 -7.23 12.60 11.40
C PRO A 239 -6.55 13.50 12.44
N LEU A 240 -5.25 13.33 12.62
CA LEU A 240 -4.43 14.18 13.47
C LEU A 240 -3.55 15.09 12.61
N CYS A 241 -3.67 16.40 12.76
CA CYS A 241 -2.78 17.35 12.10
C CYS A 241 -1.47 17.45 12.90
N LEU A 242 -0.34 17.19 12.26
CA LEU A 242 0.99 17.29 12.88
C LEU A 242 1.58 18.70 12.75
N GLY A 243 1.04 19.51 11.84
CA GLY A 243 1.47 20.88 11.60
C GLY A 243 1.74 21.20 10.13
N PRO A 244 2.17 22.44 9.83
CA PRO A 244 2.47 22.88 8.48
C PRO A 244 3.72 22.20 7.91
N ILE A 245 3.81 22.15 6.57
CA ILE A 245 5.00 21.68 5.87
C ILE A 245 6.11 22.74 5.99
N SER A 246 7.16 22.41 6.76
CA SER A 246 8.34 23.27 6.95
C SER A 246 9.50 22.78 6.08
N GLY A 247 9.54 23.16 4.80
CA GLY A 247 10.51 22.65 3.84
C GLY A 247 10.09 21.28 3.29
N SER A 248 10.60 20.19 3.87
CA SER A 248 10.15 18.84 3.53
C SER A 248 9.10 18.35 4.52
N TRP A 249 7.96 17.86 4.04
CA TRP A 249 6.93 17.29 4.90
C TRP A 249 7.42 16.05 5.67
N ILE A 250 8.47 15.40 5.15
CA ILE A 250 9.11 14.22 5.75
C ILE A 250 9.73 14.57 7.11
N ASP A 251 10.26 15.79 7.29
CA ASP A 251 10.92 16.18 8.54
C ASP A 251 9.88 16.27 9.68
N THR A 252 8.73 16.90 9.40
CA THR A 252 7.58 16.95 10.32
C THR A 252 7.07 15.55 10.65
N ALA A 253 6.88 14.70 9.64
CA ALA A 253 6.41 13.32 9.85
C ALA A 253 7.44 12.47 10.63
N SER A 254 8.73 12.59 10.31
CA SER A 254 9.80 11.82 10.96
C SER A 254 9.93 12.16 12.43
N THR A 255 9.79 13.45 12.78
CA THR A 255 9.80 13.90 14.19
C THR A 255 8.65 13.25 14.96
N ALA A 256 7.43 13.28 14.40
CA ALA A 256 6.26 12.64 15.01
C ALA A 256 6.43 11.11 15.17
N ILE A 257 6.99 10.44 14.15
CA ILE A 257 7.27 9.00 14.20
C ILE A 257 8.29 8.68 15.30
N GLN A 258 9.39 9.44 15.38
CA GLN A 258 10.43 9.25 16.40
C GLN A 258 9.87 9.42 17.81
N GLU A 259 9.10 10.48 18.05
CA GLU A 259 8.45 10.69 19.35
C GLU A 259 7.50 9.56 19.72
N ARG A 260 6.77 9.01 18.74
CA ARG A 260 5.88 7.86 18.95
C ARG A 260 6.67 6.62 19.36
N MET A 261 7.78 6.35 18.67
CA MET A 261 8.66 5.21 18.98
C MET A 261 9.29 5.35 20.37
N MET A 262 9.67 6.56 20.77
CA MET A 262 10.22 6.81 22.12
C MET A 262 9.18 6.64 23.22
N ARG A 263 7.95 7.12 23.01
CA ARG A 263 6.85 7.03 23.99
C ARG A 263 6.39 5.60 24.23
N ASN A 264 6.38 4.76 23.19
CA ASN A 264 5.85 3.41 23.28
C ASN A 264 6.94 2.34 23.42
N SER A 265 7.66 2.34 24.54
CA SER A 265 8.68 1.32 24.86
C SER A 265 8.14 -0.12 24.98
N GLU A 266 6.81 -0.29 24.96
CA GLU A 266 6.13 -1.59 25.06
C GLU A 266 6.16 -2.41 23.75
N PHE A 267 6.37 -1.78 22.59
CA PHE A 267 6.46 -2.51 21.32
C PHE A 267 7.89 -2.96 21.03
N SER A 268 8.07 -4.26 20.80
CA SER A 268 9.38 -4.85 20.50
C SER A 268 9.83 -4.72 19.05
N SER A 269 8.94 -4.31 18.13
CA SER A 269 9.25 -4.25 16.70
C SER A 269 8.41 -3.19 15.98
N TYR A 270 9.06 -2.42 15.12
CA TYR A 270 8.45 -1.42 14.25
C TYR A 270 8.82 -1.71 12.79
N SER A 271 7.92 -1.36 11.88
CA SER A 271 8.18 -1.40 10.43
C SER A 271 7.73 -0.07 9.84
N LEU A 272 8.62 0.57 9.07
CA LEU A 272 8.33 1.80 8.35
C LEU A 272 8.45 1.54 6.86
N LEU A 273 7.41 1.91 6.11
CA LEU A 273 7.36 1.77 4.66
C LEU A 273 7.09 3.14 4.03
N ALA A 274 7.73 3.40 2.90
CA ALA A 274 7.47 4.57 2.08
C ALA A 274 6.86 4.13 0.75
N ILE A 275 5.84 4.85 0.29
CA ILE A 275 5.26 4.66 -1.04
C ILE A 275 5.87 5.73 -1.94
N CYS A 276 6.60 5.28 -2.96
CA CYS A 276 7.36 6.13 -3.86
C CYS A 276 6.95 5.91 -5.31
N GLN A 277 7.34 6.84 -6.19
CA GLN A 277 7.21 6.66 -7.62
C GLN A 277 8.00 5.41 -8.07
N SER A 278 7.41 4.62 -8.97
CA SER A 278 8.08 3.43 -9.51
C SER A 278 9.35 3.85 -10.27
N PRO A 279 10.52 3.26 -9.96
CA PRO A 279 11.75 3.54 -10.71
C PRO A 279 11.62 3.16 -12.20
N LEU A 280 10.83 2.14 -12.53
CA LEU A 280 10.57 1.73 -13.92
C LEU A 280 9.91 2.83 -14.74
N ASP A 281 8.98 3.59 -14.16
CA ASP A 281 8.31 4.71 -14.84
C ASP A 281 9.28 5.88 -15.05
N THR A 282 10.11 6.19 -14.06
CA THR A 282 11.16 7.21 -14.17
C THR A 282 12.17 6.86 -15.24
N LEU A 283 12.72 5.64 -15.20
CA LEU A 283 13.68 5.14 -16.19
C LEU A 283 13.11 5.11 -17.61
N SER A 284 11.83 4.73 -17.76
CA SER A 284 11.15 4.76 -19.06
C SER A 284 11.02 6.19 -19.61
N LYS A 285 10.65 7.17 -18.76
CA LYS A 285 10.56 8.58 -19.16
C LYS A 285 11.92 9.19 -19.51
N GLU A 286 12.95 8.87 -18.75
CA GLU A 286 14.33 9.30 -19.02
C GLU A 286 14.84 8.71 -20.34
N LEU A 287 14.60 7.41 -20.57
CA LEU A 287 14.95 6.76 -21.84
C LEU A 287 14.20 7.39 -23.02
N ALA A 288 12.90 7.66 -22.87
CA ALA A 288 12.10 8.34 -23.89
C ALA A 288 12.67 9.72 -24.22
N THR A 289 13.10 10.47 -23.20
CA THR A 289 13.72 11.80 -23.38
C THR A 289 15.06 11.69 -24.11
N SER A 290 15.93 10.76 -23.73
CA SER A 290 17.22 10.54 -24.40
C SER A 290 17.04 10.06 -25.85
N LEU A 291 16.05 9.21 -26.13
CA LEU A 291 15.69 8.80 -27.49
C LEU A 291 15.12 9.94 -28.32
N ALA A 292 14.29 10.81 -27.75
CA ALA A 292 13.77 12.00 -28.43
C ALA A 292 14.90 12.97 -28.81
N CYS A 293 15.85 13.20 -27.90
CA CYS A 293 17.07 13.95 -28.19
C CYS A 293 17.86 13.32 -29.34
N SER A 294 18.07 12.01 -29.31
CA SER A 294 18.82 11.32 -30.37
C SER A 294 18.08 11.35 -31.71
N HIS A 295 16.75 11.28 -31.71
CA HIS A 295 15.93 11.37 -32.91
C HIS A 295 16.00 12.79 -33.50
N ALA A 296 15.85 13.83 -32.68
CA ALA A 296 16.01 15.21 -33.10
C ALA A 296 17.40 15.48 -33.68
N LEU A 297 18.46 14.93 -33.08
CA LEU A 297 19.83 15.05 -33.59
C LEU A 297 19.99 14.35 -34.93
N HIS A 298 19.43 13.14 -35.08
CA HIS A 298 19.48 12.38 -36.31
C HIS A 298 18.78 13.11 -37.45
N GLU A 299 17.59 13.68 -37.22
CA GLU A 299 16.86 14.46 -38.23
C GLU A 299 17.61 15.74 -38.63
N LEU A 300 18.34 16.39 -37.70
CA LEU A 300 19.15 17.56 -38.00
C LEU A 300 20.34 17.25 -38.93
N TYR A 301 20.89 16.03 -38.88
CA TYR A 301 22.11 15.63 -39.60
C TYR A 301 21.91 14.55 -40.67
N LYS A 302 20.68 14.06 -40.92
CA LYS A 302 20.34 12.97 -41.86
C LYS A 302 20.88 13.12 -43.29
N GLY A 303 21.18 14.36 -43.72
CA GLY A 303 21.76 14.67 -45.03
C GLY A 303 23.26 15.01 -45.03
N ASN A 304 23.93 14.98 -43.87
CA ASN A 304 25.33 15.36 -43.75
C ASN A 304 26.24 14.17 -44.07
N THR A 305 27.19 14.35 -44.99
CA THR A 305 28.17 13.32 -45.39
C THR A 305 29.03 12.77 -44.24
N LYS A 306 29.23 13.54 -43.17
CA LYS A 306 29.97 13.09 -41.96
C LYS A 306 29.10 12.30 -40.98
N TRP A 307 27.78 12.33 -41.13
CA TRP A 307 26.85 11.66 -40.22
C TRP A 307 26.77 10.17 -40.54
N THR A 308 27.34 9.35 -39.65
CA THR A 308 27.38 7.89 -39.79
C THR A 308 26.57 7.17 -38.70
N VAL A 309 25.89 7.93 -37.84
CA VAL A 309 25.13 7.40 -36.72
C VAL A 309 23.83 6.80 -37.25
N PRO A 310 23.52 5.53 -36.94
CA PRO A 310 22.27 4.90 -37.34
C PRO A 310 21.06 5.57 -36.67
N ASP A 311 19.88 5.29 -37.20
CA ASP A 311 18.63 5.71 -36.58
C ASP A 311 18.56 5.16 -35.13
N PRO A 312 18.29 6.00 -34.10
CA PRO A 312 18.16 5.53 -32.72
C PRO A 312 17.14 4.39 -32.55
N PHE A 313 16.10 4.36 -33.37
CA PHE A 313 15.06 3.33 -33.30
C PHE A 313 15.48 1.99 -33.94
N ALA A 314 16.59 1.97 -34.69
CA ALA A 314 17.15 0.71 -35.17
C ALA A 314 17.66 -0.16 -34.01
N ALA A 315 18.18 0.47 -32.96
CA ALA A 315 18.69 -0.21 -31.79
C ALA A 315 17.62 -0.41 -30.68
N PHE A 316 16.53 0.34 -30.74
CA PHE A 316 15.36 0.19 -29.87
C PHE A 316 14.11 -0.11 -30.72
N PRO A 317 13.91 -1.36 -31.16
CA PRO A 317 12.77 -1.72 -31.98
C PRO A 317 11.44 -1.58 -31.21
N ALA A 318 10.33 -1.51 -31.92
CA ALA A 318 9.00 -1.28 -31.34
C ALA A 318 8.63 -2.30 -30.23
N SER A 319 9.06 -3.55 -30.35
CA SER A 319 8.88 -4.57 -29.30
C SER A 319 9.61 -4.22 -28.00
N HIS A 320 10.82 -3.66 -28.11
CA HIS A 320 11.64 -3.27 -26.97
C HIS A 320 11.07 -2.03 -26.26
N LEU A 321 10.57 -1.07 -27.04
CA LEU A 321 9.87 0.11 -26.52
C LEU A 321 8.54 -0.27 -25.84
N ALA A 322 7.78 -1.19 -26.44
CA ALA A 322 6.51 -1.64 -25.89
C ALA A 322 6.66 -2.28 -24.49
N GLN A 323 7.75 -3.02 -24.24
CA GLN A 323 8.05 -3.57 -22.91
C GLN A 323 8.20 -2.48 -21.83
N ARG A 324 8.55 -1.24 -22.23
CA ARG A 324 8.72 -0.08 -21.35
C ARG A 324 7.51 0.85 -21.34
N ASN A 325 6.39 0.42 -21.93
CA ASN A 325 5.19 1.23 -22.17
C ASN A 325 5.47 2.49 -23.01
N LEU A 326 6.42 2.41 -23.95
CA LEU A 326 6.75 3.48 -24.88
C LEU A 326 6.32 3.11 -26.30
N THR A 327 5.98 4.13 -27.09
CA THR A 327 5.75 3.99 -28.53
C THR A 327 6.67 4.94 -29.28
N HIS A 328 7.03 4.55 -30.50
CA HIS A 328 7.79 5.43 -31.39
C HIS A 328 7.10 6.78 -31.58
N GLU A 329 5.78 6.76 -31.81
CA GLU A 329 4.97 7.97 -32.00
C GLU A 329 4.98 8.89 -30.77
N TYR A 330 4.90 8.32 -29.56
CA TYR A 330 5.00 9.10 -28.33
C TYR A 330 6.37 9.80 -28.21
N ILE A 331 7.46 9.07 -28.49
CA ILE A 331 8.82 9.60 -28.41
C ILE A 331 9.06 10.68 -29.47
N SER A 332 8.62 10.45 -30.72
CA SER A 332 8.87 11.38 -31.82
C SER A 332 8.02 12.64 -31.75
N SER A 333 6.79 12.53 -31.25
CA SER A 333 5.77 13.58 -31.40
C SER A 333 5.34 14.24 -30.10
N SER A 334 5.51 13.58 -28.95
CA SER A 334 5.01 14.07 -27.65
C SER A 334 6.12 14.42 -26.64
N VAL A 335 7.34 13.90 -26.83
CA VAL A 335 8.46 14.17 -25.92
C VAL A 335 9.34 15.26 -26.51
N GLU A 336 9.40 16.40 -25.82
CA GLU A 336 10.25 17.51 -26.22
C GLU A 336 11.66 17.35 -25.63
N PRO A 337 12.72 17.57 -26.43
CA PRO A 337 14.08 17.61 -25.91
C PRO A 337 14.22 18.69 -24.82
N PRO A 338 14.99 18.43 -23.73
CA PRO A 338 15.18 19.40 -22.66
C PRO A 338 15.79 20.72 -23.15
N ALA A 339 15.50 21.82 -22.45
CA ALA A 339 16.05 23.13 -22.79
C ALA A 339 17.59 23.16 -22.83
N SER A 340 18.25 22.36 -21.97
CA SER A 340 19.70 22.17 -21.97
C SER A 340 20.21 21.55 -23.27
N TYR A 341 19.50 20.56 -23.82
CA TYR A 341 19.81 19.95 -25.10
C TYR A 341 19.66 20.98 -26.22
N THR A 342 18.51 21.66 -26.30
CA THR A 342 18.22 22.64 -27.35
C THR A 342 19.22 23.80 -27.35
N SER A 343 19.65 24.26 -26.17
CA SER A 343 20.67 25.31 -26.03
C SER A 343 22.04 24.85 -26.53
N ARG A 344 22.40 23.58 -26.31
CA ARG A 344 23.66 23.00 -26.77
C ARG A 344 23.67 22.81 -28.28
N THR A 345 22.61 22.27 -28.87
CA THR A 345 22.54 21.97 -30.31
C THR A 345 22.32 23.19 -31.19
N SER A 346 21.76 24.26 -30.64
CA SER A 346 21.54 25.53 -31.37
C SER A 346 22.73 26.49 -31.29
N HIS A 347 23.79 26.13 -30.57
CA HIS A 347 24.96 26.98 -30.40
C HIS A 347 25.75 27.11 -31.71
N PRO A 348 26.23 28.31 -32.11
CA PRO A 348 26.93 28.50 -33.39
C PRO A 348 28.18 27.64 -33.58
N ASP A 349 28.88 27.34 -32.49
CA ASP A 349 30.09 26.51 -32.50
C ASP A 349 29.80 25.00 -32.57
N PHE A 350 28.54 24.59 -32.40
CA PHE A 350 28.15 23.19 -32.42
C PHE A 350 28.27 22.64 -33.84
N ASN A 351 29.27 21.80 -34.07
CA ASN A 351 29.61 21.28 -35.39
C ASN A 351 29.32 19.78 -35.52
N ALA A 352 29.62 19.21 -36.68
CA ALA A 352 29.35 17.79 -36.96
C ALA A 352 30.14 16.83 -36.03
N ASP A 353 31.35 17.21 -35.59
CA ASP A 353 32.15 16.36 -34.71
C ASP A 353 31.57 16.39 -33.28
N ASP A 354 31.07 17.55 -32.82
CA ASP A 354 30.31 17.66 -31.57
C ASP A 354 28.99 16.89 -31.60
N ALA A 355 28.30 16.87 -32.75
CA ALA A 355 27.09 16.09 -32.96
C ALA A 355 27.37 14.58 -32.88
N LEU A 356 28.46 14.10 -33.48
CA LEU A 356 28.87 12.69 -33.36
C LEU A 356 29.19 12.33 -31.91
N LYS A 357 29.89 13.21 -31.19
CA LYS A 357 30.19 13.01 -29.76
C LYS A 357 28.92 12.98 -28.91
N LEU A 358 27.98 13.92 -29.15
CA LEU A 358 26.70 13.95 -28.46
C LEU A 358 25.86 12.69 -28.75
N ALA A 359 25.86 12.20 -29.99
CA ALA A 359 25.17 10.96 -30.34
C ALA A 359 25.76 9.74 -29.59
N GLN A 360 27.08 9.69 -29.43
CA GLN A 360 27.74 8.66 -28.63
C GLN A 360 27.38 8.79 -27.14
N GLU A 361 27.40 10.01 -26.58
CA GLU A 361 26.98 10.29 -25.21
C GLU A 361 25.54 9.80 -24.96
N LEU A 362 24.60 10.20 -25.82
CA LEU A 362 23.19 9.77 -25.75
C LEU A 362 23.06 8.25 -25.89
N ARG A 363 23.84 7.63 -26.78
CA ARG A 363 23.80 6.16 -26.92
C ARG A 363 24.24 5.45 -25.63
N THR A 364 25.33 5.91 -25.03
CA THR A 364 25.82 5.33 -23.77
C THR A 364 24.85 5.54 -22.61
N GLU A 365 24.17 6.70 -22.58
CA GLU A 365 23.10 6.98 -21.61
C GLU A 365 21.91 6.03 -21.83
N GLN A 366 21.44 5.86 -23.07
CA GLN A 366 20.34 4.95 -23.40
C GLN A 366 20.66 3.51 -22.99
N ASP A 367 21.85 3.00 -23.31
CA ASP A 367 22.28 1.64 -22.93
C ASP A 367 22.36 1.48 -21.41
N SER A 368 22.80 2.53 -20.68
CA SER A 368 22.82 2.53 -19.22
C SER A 368 21.42 2.55 -18.59
N LEU A 369 20.52 3.40 -19.10
CA LEU A 369 19.12 3.47 -18.65
C LEU A 369 18.40 2.15 -18.92
N ASP A 370 18.70 1.53 -20.06
CA ASP A 370 18.13 0.24 -20.43
C ASP A 370 18.57 -0.88 -19.49
N ALA A 371 19.87 -0.95 -19.18
CA ALA A 371 20.41 -1.91 -18.23
C ALA A 371 19.83 -1.72 -16.83
N GLN A 372 19.66 -0.46 -16.38
CA GLN A 372 19.01 -0.13 -15.11
C GLN A 372 17.54 -0.56 -15.09
N TYR A 373 16.80 -0.36 -16.19
CA TYR A 373 15.41 -0.81 -16.31
C TYR A 373 15.29 -2.32 -16.19
N VAL A 374 16.15 -3.08 -16.89
CA VAL A 374 16.16 -4.54 -16.83
C VAL A 374 16.52 -5.04 -15.44
N ALA A 375 17.50 -4.40 -14.77
CA ALA A 375 17.87 -4.75 -13.40
C ALA A 375 16.71 -4.53 -12.42
N GLU A 376 16.02 -3.40 -12.53
CA GLU A 376 14.84 -3.11 -11.69
C GLU A 376 13.66 -4.04 -12.00
N LEU A 377 13.45 -4.41 -13.27
CA LEU A 377 12.42 -5.38 -13.61
C LEU A 377 12.67 -6.73 -12.93
N ALA A 378 13.95 -7.15 -12.85
CA ALA A 378 14.32 -8.38 -12.16
C ALA A 378 14.07 -8.32 -10.64
N THR A 379 14.26 -7.15 -9.99
CA THR A 379 13.95 -6.99 -8.55
C THR A 379 12.44 -7.08 -8.30
N VAL A 380 11.62 -6.53 -9.19
CA VAL A 380 10.16 -6.63 -9.14
C VAL A 380 9.71 -8.07 -9.32
N ASP A 381 10.26 -8.79 -10.30
CA ASP A 381 9.93 -10.19 -10.54
C ASP A 381 10.30 -11.08 -9.35
N GLU A 382 11.48 -10.87 -8.74
CA GLU A 382 11.88 -11.57 -7.51
C GLU A 382 10.89 -11.31 -6.36
N ALA A 383 10.46 -10.06 -6.18
CA ALA A 383 9.47 -9.71 -5.16
C ALA A 383 8.11 -10.41 -5.40
N VAL A 384 7.66 -10.47 -6.66
CA VAL A 384 6.44 -11.19 -7.05
C VAL A 384 6.57 -12.68 -6.78
N ASP A 385 7.72 -13.28 -7.08
CA ASP A 385 7.96 -14.70 -6.84
C ASP A 385 8.06 -15.04 -5.34
N ILE A 386 8.59 -14.14 -4.51
CA ILE A 386 8.53 -14.26 -3.05
C ILE A 386 7.07 -14.30 -2.58
N ILE A 387 6.21 -13.42 -3.10
CA ILE A 387 4.77 -13.38 -2.75
C ILE A 387 4.09 -14.69 -3.18
N ARG A 388 4.33 -15.15 -4.42
CA ARG A 388 3.82 -16.43 -4.91
C ARG A 388 4.30 -17.61 -4.08
N GLY A 389 5.56 -17.59 -3.66
CA GLY A 389 6.16 -18.60 -2.79
C GLY A 389 5.46 -18.72 -1.43
N ARG A 390 5.04 -17.59 -0.85
CA ARG A 390 4.28 -17.52 0.42
C ARG A 390 2.86 -18.08 0.30
N GLN A 391 2.30 -18.10 -0.90
CA GLN A 391 0.94 -18.60 -1.16
C GLN A 391 0.90 -20.11 -1.42
N ARG A 392 2.05 -20.73 -1.70
CA ARG A 392 2.11 -22.17 -1.96
C ARG A 392 1.70 -22.98 -0.72
N ASP A 393 0.83 -23.95 -0.93
CA ASP A 393 0.45 -24.90 0.11
C ASP A 393 1.46 -26.06 0.15
N TYR A 394 2.34 -26.04 1.15
CA TYR A 394 3.31 -27.10 1.38
C TYR A 394 2.73 -28.29 2.17
N THR A 395 1.48 -28.22 2.62
CA THR A 395 0.84 -29.28 3.42
C THR A 395 0.89 -30.65 2.73
N PRO A 396 0.57 -30.79 1.43
CA PRO A 396 0.63 -32.09 0.75
C PRO A 396 2.06 -32.64 0.68
N ALA A 397 3.05 -31.76 0.43
CA ALA A 397 4.45 -32.14 0.39
C ALA A 397 4.93 -32.61 1.77
N ILE A 398 4.68 -31.83 2.83
CA ILE A 398 5.03 -32.20 4.21
C ILE A 398 4.37 -33.54 4.58
N HIS A 399 3.10 -33.72 4.26
CA HIS A 399 2.39 -34.97 4.54
C HIS A 399 3.00 -36.17 3.79
N HIS A 400 3.39 -35.99 2.53
CA HIS A 400 4.08 -37.03 1.76
C HIS A 400 5.44 -37.39 2.37
N TRP A 401 6.23 -36.38 2.77
CA TRP A 401 7.53 -36.58 3.40
C TRP A 401 7.42 -37.28 4.76
N VAL A 402 6.49 -36.84 5.61
CA VAL A 402 6.23 -37.48 6.91
C VAL A 402 5.80 -38.93 6.73
N ARG A 403 4.92 -39.22 5.74
CA ARG A 403 4.51 -40.58 5.41
C ARG A 403 5.72 -41.44 4.97
N ALA A 404 6.54 -40.93 4.04
CA ALA A 404 7.72 -41.66 3.56
C ALA A 404 8.73 -41.95 4.68
N LEU A 405 8.93 -41.01 5.61
CA LEU A 405 9.79 -41.21 6.79
C LEU A 405 9.22 -42.24 7.77
N ALA A 406 7.89 -42.27 7.92
CA ALA A 406 7.20 -43.26 8.74
C ALA A 406 7.31 -44.67 8.12
N GLU A 407 7.09 -44.79 6.82
CA GLU A 407 7.21 -46.06 6.07
C GLU A 407 8.63 -46.63 6.12
N LYS A 408 9.65 -45.77 6.12
CA LYS A 408 11.06 -46.18 6.29
C LYS A 408 11.47 -46.45 7.75
N GLY A 409 10.56 -46.25 8.72
CA GLY A 409 10.80 -46.51 10.14
C GLY A 409 11.75 -45.51 10.84
N VAL A 410 12.22 -44.47 10.14
CA VAL A 410 13.21 -43.50 10.65
C VAL A 410 12.58 -42.34 11.41
N LEU A 411 11.28 -42.08 11.22
CA LEU A 411 10.58 -40.93 11.81
C LEU A 411 10.67 -40.88 13.34
N ARG A 412 10.57 -42.03 14.02
CA ARG A 412 10.62 -42.09 15.49
C ARG A 412 12.00 -41.70 16.04
N GLY A 413 13.08 -42.09 15.36
CA GLY A 413 14.45 -41.74 15.75
C GLY A 413 14.70 -40.24 15.63
N LEU A 414 14.28 -39.64 14.52
CA LEU A 414 14.43 -38.20 14.28
C LEU A 414 13.67 -37.34 15.30
N ILE A 415 12.46 -37.76 15.71
CA ILE A 415 11.70 -37.05 16.74
C ILE A 415 12.40 -37.11 18.11
N GLN A 416 13.06 -38.23 18.44
CA GLN A 416 13.81 -38.37 19.69
C GLN A 416 15.08 -37.52 19.70
N GLU A 417 15.78 -37.40 18.58
CA GLU A 417 16.96 -36.53 18.44
C GLU A 417 16.61 -35.05 18.55
N MET A 418 15.49 -34.59 17.99
CA MET A 418 15.08 -33.18 18.09
C MET A 418 14.50 -32.79 19.46
N GLY A 419 14.06 -33.78 20.25
CA GLY A 419 13.53 -33.57 21.59
C GLY A 419 14.58 -33.60 22.70
N SER A 420 15.83 -33.92 22.36
CA SER A 420 17.01 -33.91 23.23
C SER A 420 17.80 -32.64 23.02
#